data_AF-A0A7N2RBL2-F1
#
_entry.id   AF-A0A7N2RBL2-F1
#
_cell.length_a   1.000
_cell.length_b   1.000
_cell.length_c   1.000
_cell.angle_alpha   90.00
_cell.angle_beta   90.00
_cell.angle_gamma   90.00
#
_symmetry.space_group_name_H-M   'P 1'
#
loop_
_entity.id
_entity.type
_entity.pdbx_description
1 polymer ?
#
loop_
_entity_poly.entity_id
_entity_poly.type
_entity_poly.pdbx_seq_one_letter_code
_entity_poly.pdbx_strand_id
1 'polypeptide(L)'
;MWERRIGDVGGEMGFAGVRGDLGSAFACGVELCFSLVGAWGGAVSSHCGWIDGARRTMGGAQSQLSLESTSDVYEESDPDSLQDFCVADLNASISINGFPCIPASKVSASDFFYDLSKEGITNTSNLNFSVTPANVLSFPAVNTLGIAMNRVDFGPGGLNPPHSHPRATEMGLVLDGSILVGFVTTSNVYYSKVLTPGEVFVIPRGLVHFQKNVGNGKGIVFTSFNSQMPGVVISSTTLFGSQPPMPNEVLTQAFQVDDAVVNSIKSKFGS
;
A
#
# COMPACT_ATOMS: atom_id res chain seq x y z
N MET A 1 -33.60 -11.31 -38.64
CA MET A 1 -34.75 -10.70 -39.34
C MET A 1 -35.97 -10.86 -38.45
N TRP A 2 -36.21 -9.95 -37.51
CA TRP A 2 -37.51 -9.72 -36.85
C TRP A 2 -37.51 -8.29 -36.31
N GLU A 3 -38.54 -7.55 -36.69
CA GLU A 3 -38.71 -6.10 -36.55
C GLU A 3 -39.24 -5.67 -35.18
N ARG A 4 -39.08 -4.36 -34.92
CA ARG A 4 -39.65 -3.58 -33.83
C ARG A 4 -41.17 -3.62 -33.82
N ARG A 5 -41.77 -3.43 -32.63
CA ARG A 5 -42.99 -2.63 -32.48
C ARG A 5 -42.93 -1.80 -31.20
N ILE A 6 -43.09 -0.49 -31.39
CA ILE A 6 -43.40 0.51 -30.37
C ILE A 6 -44.92 0.53 -30.20
N GLY A 7 -45.39 0.74 -28.97
CA GLY A 7 -46.77 1.09 -28.65
C GLY A 7 -46.81 1.79 -27.30
N ASP A 8 -47.07 3.10 -27.33
CA ASP A 8 -47.25 4.02 -26.22
C ASP A 8 -48.72 4.48 -26.24
N VAL A 9 -49.44 4.41 -25.10
CA VAL A 9 -50.45 5.39 -24.64
C VAL A 9 -51.15 4.96 -23.34
N GLY A 10 -51.04 5.81 -22.32
CA GLY A 10 -52.18 6.49 -21.67
C GLY A 10 -53.11 5.74 -20.69
N GLY A 11 -53.17 6.21 -19.45
CA GLY A 11 -54.25 5.88 -18.51
C GLY A 11 -54.19 6.70 -17.21
N GLU A 12 -55.18 7.58 -17.03
CA GLU A 12 -55.37 8.51 -15.91
C GLU A 12 -55.79 7.86 -14.57
N MET A 13 -55.78 8.71 -13.55
CA MET A 13 -55.94 8.56 -12.11
C MET A 13 -57.18 7.79 -11.62
N GLY A 14 -56.99 7.05 -10.52
CA GLY A 14 -58.08 6.56 -9.66
C GLY A 14 -57.63 6.51 -8.20
N PHE A 15 -58.17 7.42 -7.38
CA PHE A 15 -58.03 7.42 -5.92
C PHE A 15 -58.84 6.29 -5.29
N ALA A 16 -58.19 5.47 -4.46
CA ALA A 16 -58.84 4.72 -3.39
C ALA A 16 -57.85 4.61 -2.22
N GLY A 17 -58.15 5.28 -1.11
CA GLY A 17 -57.41 5.13 0.14
C GLY A 17 -58.16 4.25 1.12
N VAL A 18 -57.46 3.33 1.80
CA VAL A 18 -57.71 2.94 3.20
C VAL A 18 -56.41 2.38 3.83
N ARG A 19 -55.88 3.14 4.79
CA ARG A 19 -55.21 2.85 6.09
C ARG A 19 -54.18 1.71 6.28
N GLY A 20 -53.10 2.09 6.95
CA GLY A 20 -52.17 1.29 7.78
C GLY A 20 -50.73 1.41 7.25
N ASP A 21 -49.68 1.68 8.01
CA ASP A 21 -49.47 2.01 9.43
C ASP A 21 -48.03 2.58 9.50
N LEU A 22 -47.78 3.48 10.47
CA LEU A 22 -46.48 3.87 11.06
C LEU A 22 -45.27 4.18 10.14
N GLY A 23 -44.99 5.48 10.01
CA GLY A 23 -43.81 6.02 9.34
C GLY A 23 -42.53 5.93 10.17
N SER A 24 -41.43 5.65 9.46
CA SER A 24 -40.06 6.04 9.82
C SER A 24 -39.54 6.97 8.72
N ALA A 25 -39.77 8.27 8.90
CA ALA A 25 -39.20 9.29 8.04
C ALA A 25 -37.73 9.50 8.40
N PHE A 26 -36.82 9.14 7.50
CA PHE A 26 -35.48 9.73 7.46
C PHE A 26 -35.65 11.19 7.04
N ALA A 27 -35.59 12.10 8.01
CA ALA A 27 -35.50 13.52 7.73
C ALA A 27 -34.07 13.85 7.28
N CYS A 28 -33.93 14.22 6.02
CA CYS A 28 -32.74 14.89 5.48
C CYS A 28 -32.77 16.33 6.02
N GLY A 29 -31.94 16.61 7.04
CA GLY A 29 -31.78 17.96 7.58
C GLY A 29 -30.84 18.77 6.70
N VAL A 30 -31.40 19.70 5.93
CA VAL A 30 -30.66 20.81 5.33
C VAL A 30 -30.46 21.86 6.43
N GLU A 31 -29.21 22.06 6.87
CA GLU A 31 -28.90 23.11 7.84
C GLU A 31 -28.41 24.37 7.11
N LEU A 32 -29.18 25.45 7.30
CA LEU A 32 -28.92 26.80 6.83
C LEU A 32 -27.77 27.42 7.64
N CYS A 33 -26.60 27.59 7.03
CA CYS A 33 -25.51 28.37 7.60
C CYS A 33 -25.78 29.87 7.43
N PHE A 34 -26.20 30.56 8.50
CA PHE A 34 -26.17 32.01 8.56
C PHE A 34 -24.72 32.49 8.81
N SER A 35 -24.14 33.23 7.85
CA SER A 35 -22.90 33.97 8.06
C SER A 35 -23.19 35.26 8.84
N LEU A 36 -22.64 35.36 10.05
CA LEU A 36 -22.41 36.64 10.71
C LEU A 36 -20.93 37.00 10.54
N VAL A 37 -20.68 38.06 9.78
CA VAL A 37 -19.36 38.67 9.61
C VAL A 37 -18.99 39.37 10.92
N GLY A 38 -18.05 38.79 11.66
CA GLY A 38 -17.42 39.40 12.83
C GLY A 38 -15.91 39.43 12.63
N ALA A 39 -15.35 40.63 12.58
CA ALA A 39 -13.92 40.88 12.46
C ALA A 39 -13.14 40.38 13.71
N TRP A 40 -11.85 40.14 13.50
CA TRP A 40 -10.77 39.77 14.43
C TRP A 40 -10.38 38.29 14.41
N GLY A 41 -9.10 38.07 14.08
CA GLY A 41 -8.51 36.79 13.74
C GLY A 41 -8.27 35.85 14.92
N GLY A 42 -8.37 34.56 14.62
CA GLY A 42 -8.06 33.44 15.48
C GLY A 42 -8.76 32.20 14.94
N ALA A 43 -8.00 31.17 14.58
CA ALA A 43 -8.55 29.91 14.09
C ALA A 43 -9.42 29.26 15.17
N VAL A 44 -10.68 28.97 14.87
CA VAL A 44 -11.59 28.24 15.76
C VAL A 44 -11.46 26.76 15.44
N SER A 45 -10.76 26.01 16.30
CA SER A 45 -10.80 24.55 16.29
C SER A 45 -12.09 24.08 16.97
N SER A 46 -12.99 23.45 16.21
CA SER A 46 -14.21 22.86 16.74
C SER A 46 -13.90 21.50 17.40
N HIS A 47 -13.78 21.46 18.73
CA HIS A 47 -13.77 20.22 19.50
C HIS A 47 -15.21 19.87 19.94
N CYS A 48 -15.74 18.75 19.47
CA CYS A 48 -16.94 18.13 20.03
C CYS A 48 -16.58 17.26 21.24
N GLY A 49 -16.78 17.80 22.45
CA GLY A 49 -16.68 17.04 23.70
C GLY A 49 -18.05 16.83 24.33
N TRP A 50 -18.36 15.58 24.70
CA TRP A 50 -19.54 15.25 25.50
C TRP A 50 -19.35 15.75 26.95
N ILE A 51 -20.29 16.54 27.45
CA ILE A 51 -20.37 16.94 28.86
C ILE A 51 -21.58 16.25 29.48
N ASP A 52 -21.34 15.21 30.27
CA ASP A 52 -22.30 14.76 31.28
C ASP A 52 -22.05 15.53 32.57
N GLY A 53 -23.03 16.33 32.97
CA GLY A 53 -22.98 17.09 34.20
C GLY A 53 -23.49 16.29 35.40
N ALA A 54 -22.74 16.26 36.50
CA ALA A 54 -23.31 16.36 37.85
C ALA A 54 -22.28 16.61 38.97
N ARG A 55 -22.59 17.67 39.74
CA ARG A 55 -22.40 17.85 41.18
C ARG A 55 -21.08 18.45 41.70
N ARG A 56 -21.23 19.68 42.20
CA ARG A 56 -20.26 20.47 43.00
C ARG A 56 -19.99 19.83 44.36
N THR A 57 -18.73 19.81 44.77
CA THR A 57 -18.28 20.06 46.16
C THR A 57 -16.96 20.83 46.15
N MET A 58 -16.82 21.77 47.09
CA MET A 58 -15.74 22.75 47.19
C MET A 58 -14.41 22.17 47.69
N GLY A 59 -13.30 22.77 47.25
CA GLY A 59 -12.07 22.87 48.03
C GLY A 59 -10.85 22.18 47.41
N GLY A 60 -9.86 22.99 47.00
CA GLY A 60 -8.50 22.52 46.69
C GLY A 60 -7.94 23.13 45.42
N ALA A 61 -7.09 24.15 45.56
CA ALA A 61 -6.27 24.64 44.48
C ALA A 61 -5.27 23.54 44.08
N GLN A 62 -5.50 22.89 42.93
CA GLN A 62 -4.48 22.13 42.24
C GLN A 62 -4.15 22.88 40.96
N SER A 63 -2.89 23.31 40.87
CA SER A 63 -2.30 23.81 39.65
C SER A 63 -2.42 22.71 38.58
N GLN A 64 -3.34 22.89 37.64
CA GLN A 64 -3.32 22.09 36.42
C GLN A 64 -2.13 22.56 35.59
N LEU A 65 -1.05 21.77 35.62
CA LEU A 65 -0.11 21.72 34.51
C LEU A 65 -0.87 21.13 33.34
N SER A 66 -1.27 21.98 32.40
CA SER A 66 -1.74 21.56 31.09
C SER A 66 -0.56 20.90 30.37
N LEU A 67 -0.52 19.58 30.39
CA LEU A 67 0.26 18.82 29.40
C LEU A 67 -0.44 19.06 28.06
N GLU A 68 0.08 19.99 27.27
CA GLU A 68 -0.21 20.02 25.83
C GLU A 68 0.31 18.70 25.27
N SER A 69 -0.62 17.78 25.03
CA SER A 69 -0.39 16.58 24.25
C SER A 69 -0.03 17.05 22.84
N THR A 70 1.27 17.17 22.54
CA THR A 70 1.73 17.16 21.15
C THR A 70 1.19 15.86 20.56
N SER A 71 0.29 15.96 19.60
CA SER A 71 -0.17 14.82 18.82
C SER A 71 1.04 14.18 18.19
N ASP A 72 1.49 13.04 18.72
CA ASP A 72 2.40 12.14 18.03
C ASP A 72 1.70 11.77 16.72
N VAL A 73 2.14 12.39 15.63
CA VAL A 73 1.74 11.97 14.29
C VAL A 73 2.29 10.57 14.13
N TYR A 74 1.42 9.57 14.19
CA TYR A 74 1.78 8.21 13.78
C TYR A 74 2.14 8.27 12.29
N GLU A 75 3.43 8.39 11.98
CA GLU A 75 3.92 8.27 10.61
C GLU A 75 3.72 6.83 10.15
N GLU A 76 2.66 6.61 9.37
CA GLU A 76 2.36 5.33 8.73
C GLU A 76 3.22 5.11 7.47
N SER A 77 3.95 6.14 7.02
CA SER A 77 4.78 6.20 5.82
C SER A 77 6.20 6.74 6.10
N ASP A 78 6.99 6.90 5.04
CA ASP A 78 8.28 7.59 5.14
C ASP A 78 8.10 9.03 5.65
N PRO A 79 9.12 9.62 6.32
CA PRO A 79 9.04 10.98 6.82
C PRO A 79 8.98 12.04 5.72
N ASP A 80 8.24 13.11 5.98
CA ASP A 80 8.16 14.27 5.07
C ASP A 80 9.52 14.95 4.88
N SER A 81 9.79 15.41 3.66
CA SER A 81 11.03 16.12 3.33
C SER A 81 11.07 17.50 4.01
N LEU A 82 12.22 17.86 4.57
CA LEU A 82 12.45 19.19 5.19
C LEU A 82 13.08 20.21 4.24
N GLN A 83 13.41 19.80 3.01
CA GLN A 83 14.02 20.61 1.97
C GLN A 83 13.68 20.02 0.59
N ASP A 84 13.93 20.77 -0.48
CA ASP A 84 13.59 20.38 -1.85
C ASP A 84 14.19 19.04 -2.29
N PHE A 85 15.43 18.74 -1.89
CA PHE A 85 16.08 17.46 -2.18
C PHE A 85 17.15 17.10 -1.14
N CYS A 86 17.40 15.81 -0.99
CA CYS A 86 18.49 15.24 -0.19
C CYS A 86 18.99 13.96 -0.86
N VAL A 87 19.78 14.09 -1.92
CA VAL A 87 20.34 12.92 -2.64
C VAL A 87 21.19 12.09 -1.68
N ALA A 88 20.88 10.80 -1.53
CA ALA A 88 21.54 9.93 -0.55
C ALA A 88 23.05 9.77 -0.80
N ASP A 89 23.84 9.94 0.25
CA ASP A 89 25.24 9.53 0.32
C ASP A 89 25.31 8.08 0.80
N LEU A 90 25.31 7.16 -0.16
CA LEU A 90 25.41 5.72 0.10
C LEU A 90 26.78 5.29 0.64
N ASN A 91 27.78 6.19 0.65
CA ASN A 91 29.13 5.92 1.14
C ASN A 91 29.42 6.60 2.49
N ALA A 92 28.43 7.26 3.10
CA ALA A 92 28.61 7.91 4.37
C ALA A 92 28.98 6.90 5.47
N SER A 93 29.89 7.29 6.36
CA SER A 93 30.30 6.47 7.51
C SER A 93 29.32 6.53 8.69
N ILE A 94 28.47 7.56 8.72
CA ILE A 94 27.44 7.72 9.74
C ILE A 94 26.16 7.00 9.31
N SER A 95 25.47 6.40 10.29
CA SER A 95 24.17 5.77 10.07
C SER A 95 23.08 6.58 10.77
N ILE A 96 21.98 6.83 10.05
CA ILE A 96 20.78 7.52 10.52
C ILE A 96 19.54 6.76 10.04
N ASN A 97 18.34 7.13 10.49
CA ASN A 97 17.13 6.65 9.83
C ASN A 97 17.06 7.24 8.40
N GLY A 98 17.05 6.38 7.38
CA GLY A 98 17.26 6.79 5.99
C GLY A 98 18.75 6.88 5.64
N PHE A 99 19.14 7.93 4.90
CA PHE A 99 20.52 8.12 4.44
C PHE A 99 20.96 9.58 4.61
N PRO A 100 22.21 9.84 5.02
CA PRO A 100 22.78 11.19 4.96
C PRO A 100 22.73 11.73 3.52
N CYS A 101 22.66 13.05 3.35
CA CYS A 101 22.66 13.67 2.01
C CYS A 101 24.09 13.97 1.55
N ILE A 102 24.37 13.85 0.25
CA ILE A 102 25.54 14.53 -0.33
C ILE A 102 25.34 16.06 -0.30
N PRO A 103 26.41 16.88 -0.22
CA PRO A 103 26.29 18.33 -0.28
C PRO A 103 25.59 18.79 -1.56
N ALA A 104 24.67 19.76 -1.46
CA ALA A 104 23.94 20.30 -2.61
C ALA A 104 24.87 20.83 -3.72
N SER A 105 26.07 21.31 -3.37
CA SER A 105 27.10 21.75 -4.33
C SER A 105 27.71 20.63 -5.18
N LYS A 106 27.49 19.37 -4.80
CA LYS A 106 27.92 18.17 -5.54
C LYS A 106 26.78 17.51 -6.32
N VAL A 107 25.55 17.98 -6.14
CA VAL A 107 24.37 17.47 -6.86
C VAL A 107 24.35 18.06 -8.28
N SER A 108 23.93 17.24 -9.23
CA SER A 108 23.85 17.54 -10.65
C SER A 108 22.48 17.15 -11.21
N ALA A 109 22.15 17.64 -12.41
CA ALA A 109 20.90 17.27 -13.07
C ALA A 109 20.76 15.75 -13.27
N SER A 110 21.86 15.04 -13.58
CA SER A 110 21.86 13.59 -13.79
C SER A 110 21.45 12.79 -12.56
N ASP A 111 21.60 13.33 -11.34
CA ASP A 111 21.22 12.62 -10.12
C ASP A 111 19.71 12.40 -10.01
N PHE A 112 18.90 13.18 -10.73
CA PHE A 112 17.43 13.15 -10.68
C PHE A 112 16.78 12.32 -11.80
N PHE A 113 17.56 11.64 -12.64
CA PHE A 113 17.02 10.83 -13.74
C PHE A 113 17.53 9.39 -13.65
N TYR A 114 16.63 8.43 -13.82
CA TYR A 114 16.92 7.00 -13.74
C TYR A 114 16.29 6.24 -14.91
N ASP A 115 17.05 5.35 -15.54
CA ASP A 115 16.63 4.62 -16.73
C ASP A 115 16.22 3.17 -16.40
N LEU A 116 14.92 2.90 -16.51
CA LEU A 116 14.33 1.56 -16.38
C LEU A 116 13.98 0.92 -17.74
N SER A 117 14.48 1.46 -18.86
CA SER A 117 14.19 0.94 -20.20
C SER A 117 14.81 -0.44 -20.46
N LYS A 118 15.90 -0.78 -19.76
CA LYS A 118 16.61 -2.05 -19.93
C LYS A 118 15.84 -3.21 -19.32
N GLU A 119 15.61 -4.25 -20.13
CA GLU A 119 15.01 -5.51 -19.69
C GLU A 119 15.95 -6.29 -18.76
N GLY A 120 15.41 -6.80 -17.66
CA GLY A 120 16.08 -7.72 -16.76
C GLY A 120 16.22 -9.13 -17.36
N ILE A 121 17.23 -9.89 -16.91
CA ILE A 121 17.47 -11.26 -17.37
C ILE A 121 16.61 -12.22 -16.52
N THR A 122 15.61 -12.85 -17.13
CA THR A 122 14.62 -13.67 -16.41
C THR A 122 15.03 -15.14 -16.25
N ASN A 123 15.84 -15.69 -17.15
CA ASN A 123 16.21 -17.11 -17.20
C ASN A 123 17.34 -17.51 -16.22
N THR A 124 17.50 -16.78 -15.12
CA THR A 124 18.55 -16.99 -14.11
C THR A 124 18.11 -17.92 -12.97
N SER A 125 16.80 -18.20 -12.87
CA SER A 125 16.23 -19.10 -11.87
C SER A 125 15.03 -19.87 -12.42
N ASN A 126 14.63 -20.92 -11.71
CA ASN A 126 13.41 -21.68 -12.03
C ASN A 126 12.12 -20.84 -11.91
N LEU A 127 12.20 -19.66 -11.29
CA LEU A 127 11.08 -18.73 -11.18
C LEU A 127 10.89 -17.87 -12.44
N ASN A 128 11.89 -17.79 -13.33
CA ASN A 128 11.81 -17.13 -14.63
C ASN A 128 11.31 -15.65 -14.60
N PHE A 129 11.80 -14.86 -13.65
CA PHE A 129 11.48 -13.44 -13.51
C PHE A 129 12.73 -12.64 -13.09
N SER A 130 12.68 -11.31 -13.23
CA SER A 130 13.74 -10.39 -12.84
C SER A 130 13.14 -9.10 -12.29
N VAL A 131 13.82 -8.48 -11.32
CA VAL A 131 13.44 -7.18 -10.75
C VAL A 131 14.60 -6.21 -10.93
N THR A 132 14.33 -5.07 -11.55
CA THR A 132 15.26 -3.94 -11.63
C THR A 132 14.75 -2.83 -10.70
N PRO A 133 15.40 -2.59 -9.55
CA PRO A 133 14.92 -1.62 -8.58
C PRO A 133 15.29 -0.18 -8.96
N ALA A 134 14.41 0.75 -8.63
CA ALA A 134 14.63 2.21 -8.59
C ALA A 134 14.20 2.73 -7.20
N ASN A 135 14.83 2.16 -6.17
CA ASN A 135 14.69 2.59 -4.78
C ASN A 135 15.91 3.41 -4.36
N VAL A 136 15.96 3.89 -3.12
CA VAL A 136 17.07 4.76 -2.66
C VAL A 136 18.48 4.16 -2.84
N LEU A 137 18.63 2.83 -2.88
CA LEU A 137 19.92 2.18 -3.06
C LEU A 137 20.41 2.20 -4.53
N SER A 138 19.50 2.31 -5.49
CA SER A 138 19.84 2.35 -6.92
C SER A 138 19.60 3.72 -7.55
N PHE A 139 18.66 4.50 -7.01
CA PHE A 139 18.32 5.85 -7.42
C PHE A 139 18.36 6.80 -6.20
N PRO A 140 19.56 7.25 -5.78
CA PRO A 140 19.75 7.99 -4.52
C PRO A 140 18.92 9.27 -4.35
N ALA A 141 18.45 9.87 -5.44
CA ALA A 141 17.65 11.09 -5.39
C ALA A 141 16.24 10.90 -4.79
N VAL A 142 15.73 9.67 -4.67
CA VAL A 142 14.43 9.44 -3.99
C VAL A 142 14.50 9.52 -2.46
N ASN A 143 15.70 9.69 -1.90
CA ASN A 143 15.87 9.82 -0.47
C ASN A 143 15.10 11.04 0.08
N THR A 144 14.40 10.84 1.19
CA THR A 144 13.44 11.74 1.84
C THR A 144 12.13 12.00 1.08
N LEU A 145 11.95 11.49 -0.15
CA LEU A 145 10.79 11.81 -1.00
C LEU A 145 9.62 10.83 -0.87
N GLY A 146 9.76 9.78 -0.05
CA GLY A 146 8.69 8.83 0.24
C GLY A 146 8.21 7.99 -0.95
N ILE A 147 9.01 7.85 -2.01
CA ILE A 147 8.64 7.10 -3.21
C ILE A 147 9.78 6.21 -3.72
N ALA A 148 9.41 5.11 -4.36
CA ALA A 148 10.33 4.27 -5.13
C ALA A 148 9.57 3.60 -6.28
N MET A 149 10.32 3.04 -7.24
CA MET A 149 9.75 2.23 -8.31
C MET A 149 10.54 0.95 -8.51
N ASN A 150 9.94 -0.05 -9.15
CA ASN A 150 10.65 -1.18 -9.74
C ASN A 150 10.14 -1.41 -11.17
N ARG A 151 11.00 -1.99 -12.01
CA ARG A 151 10.59 -2.74 -13.20
C ARG A 151 10.67 -4.24 -12.89
N VAL A 152 9.66 -4.99 -13.29
CA VAL A 152 9.62 -6.45 -13.17
C VAL A 152 9.40 -7.06 -14.55
N ASP A 153 10.36 -7.88 -14.98
CA ASP A 153 10.31 -8.61 -16.23
C ASP A 153 10.01 -10.09 -15.96
N PHE A 154 9.12 -10.67 -16.74
CA PHE A 154 8.71 -12.07 -16.65
C PHE A 154 8.97 -12.79 -17.96
N GLY A 155 9.67 -13.92 -17.92
CA GLY A 155 9.66 -14.85 -19.04
C GLY A 155 8.30 -15.59 -19.11
N PRO A 156 8.06 -16.41 -20.14
CA PRO A 156 6.87 -17.25 -20.20
C PRO A 156 6.75 -18.14 -18.96
N GLY A 157 5.61 -18.09 -18.29
CA GLY A 157 5.42 -18.81 -17.02
C GLY A 157 6.25 -18.25 -15.85
N GLY A 158 6.82 -17.06 -15.93
CA GLY A 158 7.55 -16.42 -14.84
C GLY A 158 6.69 -16.15 -13.61
N LEU A 159 7.24 -16.31 -12.41
CA LEU A 159 6.59 -16.12 -11.12
C LEU A 159 7.46 -15.21 -10.25
N ASN A 160 6.94 -14.03 -9.90
CA ASN A 160 7.39 -13.31 -8.73
C ASN A 160 6.67 -13.94 -7.52
N PRO A 161 7.36 -14.72 -6.67
CA PRO A 161 6.75 -15.61 -5.69
C PRO A 161 5.98 -14.83 -4.60
N PRO A 162 5.14 -15.49 -3.78
CA PRO A 162 4.45 -14.84 -2.68
C PRO A 162 5.39 -14.05 -1.76
N HIS A 163 5.20 -12.73 -1.71
CA HIS A 163 6.02 -11.80 -0.95
C HIS A 163 5.20 -10.65 -0.37
N SER A 164 5.81 -9.85 0.50
CA SER A 164 5.20 -8.62 1.03
C SER A 164 6.20 -7.47 1.12
N HIS A 165 5.67 -6.26 1.14
CA HIS A 165 6.41 -5.01 1.36
C HIS A 165 6.06 -4.45 2.74
N PRO A 166 6.95 -4.61 3.74
CA PRO A 166 6.62 -4.25 5.13
C PRO A 166 6.44 -2.74 5.34
N ARG A 167 7.02 -1.91 4.45
CA ARG A 167 7.04 -0.46 4.60
C ARG A 167 6.39 0.30 3.45
N ALA A 168 5.65 -0.37 2.56
CA ALA A 168 4.97 0.32 1.46
C ALA A 168 3.72 -0.39 0.98
N THR A 169 2.74 0.40 0.57
CA THR A 169 1.73 0.01 -0.41
C THR A 169 2.39 0.01 -1.80
N GLU A 170 2.00 -0.94 -2.63
CA GLU A 170 2.44 -1.04 -4.02
C GLU A 170 1.29 -0.69 -4.97
N MET A 171 1.60 0.05 -6.03
CA MET A 171 0.73 0.20 -7.19
C MET A 171 1.50 -0.21 -8.43
N GLY A 172 0.92 -1.04 -9.29
CA GLY A 172 1.57 -1.51 -10.50
C GLY A 172 0.77 -1.28 -11.76
N LEU A 173 1.49 -1.11 -12.88
CA LEU A 173 0.96 -0.99 -14.24
C LEU A 173 1.57 -2.12 -15.10
N VAL A 174 0.71 -2.89 -15.74
CA VAL A 174 1.14 -3.88 -16.75
C VAL A 174 1.42 -3.14 -18.05
N LEU A 175 2.64 -3.25 -18.58
CA LEU A 175 3.01 -2.69 -19.88
C LEU A 175 3.00 -3.72 -21.01
N ASP A 176 3.27 -4.98 -20.71
CA ASP A 176 3.24 -6.05 -21.71
C ASP A 176 2.87 -7.40 -21.07
N GLY A 177 2.35 -8.33 -21.89
CA GLY A 177 2.01 -9.69 -21.51
C GLY A 177 0.64 -9.87 -20.86
N SER A 178 0.47 -10.97 -20.13
CA SER A 178 -0.75 -11.28 -19.37
C SER A 178 -0.37 -11.78 -17.98
N ILE A 179 -0.60 -10.94 -16.99
CA ILE A 179 -0.08 -11.14 -15.63
C ILE A 179 -1.23 -11.42 -14.67
N LEU A 180 -1.28 -12.64 -14.14
CA LEU A 180 -2.09 -12.94 -12.97
C LEU A 180 -1.48 -12.25 -11.76
N VAL A 181 -2.20 -11.28 -11.20
CA VAL A 181 -1.85 -10.62 -9.94
C VAL A 181 -2.83 -11.05 -8.88
N GLY A 182 -2.35 -11.35 -7.68
CA GLY A 182 -3.23 -11.66 -6.57
C GLY A 182 -2.60 -11.38 -5.21
N PHE A 183 -3.45 -11.11 -4.22
CA PHE A 183 -3.07 -10.87 -2.84
C PHE A 183 -4.07 -11.51 -1.88
N VAL A 184 -3.64 -11.69 -0.63
CA VAL A 184 -4.45 -12.29 0.44
C VAL A 184 -4.62 -11.28 1.57
N THR A 185 -5.86 -11.01 1.98
CA THR A 185 -6.16 -10.13 3.12
C THR A 185 -5.85 -10.79 4.45
N THR A 186 -5.80 -10.02 5.53
CA THR A 186 -5.69 -10.53 6.91
C THR A 186 -6.82 -11.48 7.33
N SER A 187 -8.00 -11.39 6.69
CA SER A 187 -9.11 -12.35 6.84
C SER A 187 -8.98 -13.60 5.96
N ASN A 188 -7.81 -13.84 5.35
CA ASN A 188 -7.51 -14.96 4.45
C ASN A 188 -8.40 -15.04 3.19
N VAL A 189 -8.85 -13.89 2.68
CA VAL A 189 -9.58 -13.82 1.41
C VAL A 189 -8.60 -13.53 0.28
N TYR A 190 -8.63 -14.39 -0.75
CA TYR A 190 -7.80 -14.26 -1.94
C TYR A 190 -8.51 -13.41 -3.00
N TYR A 191 -7.87 -12.33 -3.43
CA TYR A 191 -8.32 -11.49 -4.54
C TYR A 191 -7.32 -11.59 -5.68
N SER A 192 -7.81 -11.78 -6.91
CA SER A 192 -6.94 -11.85 -8.08
C SER A 192 -7.63 -11.49 -9.39
N LYS A 193 -6.82 -11.13 -10.37
CA LYS A 193 -7.24 -10.88 -11.75
C LYS A 193 -6.06 -11.11 -12.69
N VAL A 194 -6.33 -11.60 -13.89
CA VAL A 194 -5.37 -11.55 -15.00
C VAL A 194 -5.45 -10.17 -15.63
N LEU A 195 -4.33 -9.44 -15.59
CA LEU A 195 -4.19 -8.09 -16.10
C LEU A 195 -3.45 -8.11 -17.43
N THR A 196 -3.86 -7.21 -18.32
CA THR A 196 -3.34 -6.98 -19.66
C THR A 196 -2.78 -5.55 -19.78
N PRO A 197 -2.06 -5.20 -20.87
CA PRO A 197 -1.38 -3.91 -20.96
C PRO A 197 -2.31 -2.71 -20.76
N GLY A 198 -1.88 -1.75 -19.95
CA GLY A 198 -2.66 -0.57 -19.57
C GLY A 198 -3.49 -0.73 -18.31
N GLU A 199 -3.66 -1.96 -17.79
CA GLU A 199 -4.37 -2.19 -16.53
C GLU A 199 -3.44 -2.01 -15.32
N VAL A 200 -4.01 -1.48 -14.24
CA VAL A 200 -3.32 -1.20 -12.98
C VAL A 200 -3.81 -2.09 -11.84
N PHE A 201 -2.97 -2.27 -10.83
CA PHE A 201 -3.34 -2.92 -9.56
C PHE A 201 -2.79 -2.16 -8.37
N VAL A 202 -3.34 -2.43 -7.18
CA VAL A 202 -2.87 -1.92 -5.90
C VAL A 202 -2.78 -3.06 -4.90
N ILE A 203 -1.70 -3.08 -4.12
CA ILE A 203 -1.49 -4.02 -3.03
C ILE A 203 -1.33 -3.23 -1.72
N PRO A 204 -2.25 -3.39 -0.76
CA PRO A 204 -2.12 -2.75 0.54
C PRO A 204 -0.84 -3.16 1.27
N ARG A 205 -0.25 -2.20 1.99
CA ARG A 205 0.98 -2.37 2.78
C ARG A 205 1.00 -3.68 3.57
N GLY A 206 2.10 -4.41 3.47
CA GLY A 206 2.36 -5.62 4.25
C GLY A 206 1.59 -6.88 3.84
N LEU A 207 0.61 -6.80 2.93
CA LEU A 207 -0.13 -7.99 2.50
C LEU A 207 0.71 -8.89 1.59
N VAL A 208 0.55 -10.20 1.77
CA VAL A 208 1.20 -11.20 0.92
C VAL A 208 0.52 -11.21 -0.44
N HIS A 209 1.32 -11.09 -1.49
CA HIS A 209 0.87 -11.03 -2.87
C HIS A 209 1.90 -11.64 -3.83
N PHE A 210 1.51 -11.84 -5.09
CA PHE A 210 2.36 -12.42 -6.12
C PHE A 210 1.96 -11.93 -7.51
N GLN A 211 2.85 -12.16 -8.49
CA GLN A 211 2.55 -11.98 -9.90
C GLN A 211 3.04 -13.19 -10.70
N LYS A 212 2.21 -13.67 -11.62
CA LYS A 212 2.52 -14.81 -12.49
C LYS A 212 2.23 -14.44 -13.93
N ASN A 213 3.21 -14.57 -14.81
CA ASN A 213 2.96 -14.48 -16.25
C ASN A 213 2.24 -15.75 -16.71
N VAL A 214 0.98 -15.59 -17.11
CA VAL A 214 0.11 -16.66 -17.64
C VAL A 214 -0.04 -16.58 -19.15
N GLY A 215 0.59 -15.58 -19.79
CA GLY A 215 0.69 -15.48 -21.23
C GLY A 215 1.77 -16.38 -21.82
N ASN A 216 1.75 -16.51 -23.15
CA ASN A 216 2.74 -17.29 -23.90
C ASN A 216 4.06 -16.55 -24.16
N GLY A 217 4.02 -15.21 -24.10
CA GLY A 217 5.16 -14.34 -24.33
C GLY A 217 5.84 -13.87 -23.04
N LYS A 218 6.71 -12.88 -23.17
CA LYS A 218 7.25 -12.13 -22.03
C LYS A 218 6.15 -11.25 -21.42
N GLY A 219 6.40 -10.77 -20.21
CA GLY A 219 5.54 -9.79 -19.55
C GLY A 219 6.38 -8.73 -18.82
N ILE A 220 5.84 -7.51 -18.74
CA ILE A 220 6.53 -6.36 -18.16
C ILE A 220 5.56 -5.62 -17.25
N VAL A 221 5.99 -5.39 -16.01
CA VAL A 221 5.23 -4.63 -15.01
C VAL A 221 6.12 -3.54 -14.43
N PHE A 222 5.59 -2.34 -14.28
CA PHE A 222 6.21 -1.27 -13.49
C PHE A 222 5.44 -1.11 -12.20
N THR A 223 6.13 -1.04 -11.07
CA THR A 223 5.52 -0.85 -9.76
C THR A 223 6.06 0.41 -9.11
N SER A 224 5.22 1.07 -8.34
CA SER A 224 5.53 2.27 -7.55
C SER A 224 5.14 2.02 -6.10
N PHE A 225 5.88 2.63 -5.19
CA PHE A 225 5.75 2.42 -3.75
C PHE A 225 5.67 3.76 -3.03
N ASN A 226 4.90 3.83 -1.95
CA ASN A 226 4.89 4.99 -1.04
C ASN A 226 5.98 4.89 0.06
N SER A 227 7.17 4.45 -0.34
CA SER A 227 8.39 4.50 0.47
C SER A 227 9.59 4.46 -0.46
N GLN A 228 10.64 5.22 -0.12
CA GLN A 228 11.95 5.17 -0.75
C GLN A 228 12.63 3.81 -0.60
N MET A 229 12.21 3.02 0.40
CA MET A 229 12.78 1.72 0.73
C MET A 229 11.69 0.75 1.21
N PRO A 230 10.84 0.25 0.29
CA PRO A 230 9.67 -0.58 0.64
C PRO A 230 10.05 -1.86 1.40
N GLY A 231 11.24 -2.40 1.13
CA GLY A 231 11.69 -3.70 1.61
C GLY A 231 10.96 -4.85 0.92
N VAL A 232 11.46 -6.07 1.04
CA VAL A 232 10.78 -7.25 0.51
C VAL A 232 10.96 -8.42 1.45
N VAL A 233 9.87 -9.13 1.73
CA VAL A 233 9.88 -10.40 2.47
C VAL A 233 9.34 -11.47 1.52
N ILE A 234 10.23 -12.29 0.96
CA ILE A 234 9.82 -13.41 0.10
C ILE A 234 9.47 -14.59 1.01
N SER A 235 8.19 -14.96 1.07
CA SER A 235 7.67 -15.89 2.08
C SER A 235 8.42 -17.23 2.07
N SER A 236 8.67 -17.79 0.89
CA SER A 236 9.36 -19.07 0.74
C SER A 236 10.81 -19.02 1.20
N THR A 237 11.59 -18.05 0.72
CA THR A 237 13.00 -17.88 1.10
C THR A 237 13.15 -17.52 2.58
N THR A 238 12.30 -16.65 3.12
CA THR A 238 12.36 -16.27 4.54
C THR A 238 12.04 -17.43 5.46
N LEU A 239 11.06 -18.29 5.12
CA LEU A 239 10.66 -19.41 5.97
C LEU A 239 11.61 -20.62 5.85
N PHE A 240 12.13 -20.89 4.66
CA PHE A 240 12.87 -22.13 4.37
C PHE A 240 14.35 -21.93 4.00
N GLY A 241 14.82 -20.71 3.83
CA GLY A 241 16.20 -20.37 3.44
C GLY A 241 16.85 -19.27 4.28
N SER A 242 16.28 -18.94 5.46
CA SER A 242 16.89 -17.96 6.37
C SER A 242 18.24 -18.45 6.91
N GLN A 243 19.11 -17.50 7.27
CA GLN A 243 20.39 -17.79 7.92
C GLN A 243 20.51 -16.92 9.19
N PRO A 244 20.53 -17.52 10.40
CA PRO A 244 20.42 -18.95 10.67
C PRO A 244 19.05 -19.55 10.24
N PRO A 245 18.96 -20.85 9.94
CA PRO A 245 17.70 -21.50 9.54
C PRO A 245 16.66 -21.49 10.68
N MET A 246 15.39 -21.31 10.32
CA MET A 246 14.29 -21.48 11.27
C MET A 246 14.29 -22.91 11.86
N PRO A 247 14.05 -23.09 13.18
CA PRO A 247 13.98 -24.42 13.79
C PRO A 247 12.91 -25.29 13.12
N ASN A 248 13.23 -26.56 12.90
CA ASN A 248 12.26 -27.49 12.30
C ASN A 248 10.98 -27.60 13.12
N GLU A 249 11.08 -27.66 14.45
CA GLU A 249 9.92 -27.76 15.36
C GLU A 249 8.88 -26.65 15.11
N VAL A 250 9.34 -25.43 14.81
CA VAL A 250 8.46 -24.31 14.48
C VAL A 250 7.74 -24.57 13.14
N LEU A 251 8.48 -25.02 12.12
CA LEU A 251 7.94 -25.25 10.78
C LEU A 251 7.04 -26.49 10.71
N THR A 252 7.41 -27.60 11.36
CA THR A 252 6.59 -28.83 11.39
C THR A 252 5.26 -28.57 12.07
N GLN A 253 5.26 -27.83 13.19
CA GLN A 253 4.03 -27.43 13.88
C GLN A 253 3.20 -26.44 13.04
N ALA A 254 3.83 -25.42 12.45
CA ALA A 254 3.12 -24.41 11.65
C ALA A 254 2.51 -24.98 10.37
N PHE A 255 3.22 -25.87 9.69
CA PHE A 255 2.79 -26.46 8.41
C PHE A 255 2.07 -27.80 8.57
N GLN A 256 1.99 -28.36 9.78
CA GLN A 256 1.32 -29.63 10.09
C GLN A 256 1.88 -30.82 9.28
N VAL A 257 3.20 -30.87 9.16
CA VAL A 257 3.94 -31.89 8.40
C VAL A 257 5.13 -32.40 9.21
N ASP A 258 5.73 -33.50 8.77
CA ASP A 258 6.93 -34.05 9.41
C ASP A 258 8.22 -33.33 8.98
N ASP A 259 9.31 -33.67 9.67
CA ASP A 259 10.65 -33.19 9.36
C ASP A 259 11.11 -33.51 7.94
N ALA A 260 10.69 -34.64 7.37
CA ALA A 260 11.13 -35.05 6.04
C ALA A 260 10.60 -34.09 4.98
N VAL A 261 9.34 -33.65 5.11
CA VAL A 261 8.74 -32.63 4.23
C VAL A 261 9.46 -31.29 4.40
N VAL A 262 9.65 -30.81 5.64
CA VAL A 262 10.34 -29.53 5.89
C VAL A 262 11.76 -29.54 5.34
N ASN A 263 12.53 -30.59 5.59
CA ASN A 263 13.90 -30.74 5.09
C ASN A 263 13.94 -30.82 3.56
N SER A 264 12.97 -31.49 2.95
CA SER A 264 12.82 -31.53 1.49
C SER A 264 12.62 -30.12 0.91
N ILE A 265 11.78 -29.29 1.53
CA ILE A 265 11.57 -27.90 1.09
C ILE A 265 12.84 -27.07 1.31
N LYS A 266 13.44 -27.11 2.51
CA LYS A 266 14.69 -26.38 2.83
C LYS A 266 15.81 -26.69 1.84
N SER A 267 15.93 -27.96 1.40
CA SER A 267 16.94 -28.36 0.40
C SER A 267 16.83 -27.61 -0.94
N LYS A 268 15.68 -27.00 -1.25
CA LYS A 268 15.46 -26.20 -2.47
C LYS A 268 15.97 -24.77 -2.36
N PHE A 269 16.22 -24.26 -1.15
CA PHE A 269 16.62 -22.88 -0.88
C PHE A 269 18.10 -22.75 -0.46
N GLY A 270 18.84 -23.86 -0.45
CA GLY A 270 20.25 -23.91 -0.06
C GLY A 270 20.44 -24.19 1.42
N SER A 271 21.46 -25.00 1.73
CA SER A 271 22.00 -25.25 3.08
C SER A 271 22.98 -24.16 3.47
#